data_AF-A0A1F5RUJ2-F1
#
_entry.id   AF-A0A1F5RUJ2-F1
#
_cell.length_a   1.000
_cell.length_b   1.000
_cell.length_c   1.000
_cell.angle_alpha   90.00
_cell.angle_beta   90.00
_cell.angle_gamma   90.00
#
_symmetry.space_group_name_H-M   'P 1'
#
loop_
_entity.id
_entity.type
_entity.pdbx_description
1 polymer ?
#
loop_
_entity_poly.entity_id
_entity_poly.type
_entity_poly.pdbx_seq_one_letter_code
_entity_poly.pdbx_strand_id
1 'polypeptide(L)'
;MKRLLLLALVAAAAWYGWKHYPEFVNRRPGHEAVVVNQSGHTLERVRLSVGGQTFVKESLPDGERAVFPFKVADDATFALSWQFADMMGERSWRGGMVPRGPMLQRHIFTIDTESEVIYQTENK
;
A
#
# COMPACT_ATOMS: atom_id res chain seq x y z
N MET A 1 41.59 18.06 24.67
CA MET A 1 41.30 16.68 24.23
C MET A 1 39.82 16.27 24.42
N LYS A 2 39.25 16.31 25.63
CA LYS A 2 37.84 15.92 25.88
C LYS A 2 36.80 16.66 25.02
N ARG A 3 36.97 17.97 24.81
CA ARG A 3 36.07 18.79 23.99
C ARG A 3 36.08 18.43 22.49
N LEU A 4 37.25 18.04 21.97
CA LEU A 4 37.40 17.61 20.57
C LEU A 4 36.78 16.22 20.35
N LEU A 5 36.93 15.31 21.32
CA LEU A 5 36.27 14.01 21.29
C LEU A 5 34.74 14.13 21.31
N LEU A 6 34.19 15.00 22.16
CA LEU A 6 32.76 15.31 22.19
C LEU A 6 32.25 15.86 20.85
N LEU A 7 32.98 16.80 20.26
CA LEU A 7 32.66 17.35 18.93
C LEU A 7 32.65 16.27 17.84
N ALA A 8 33.64 15.39 17.84
CA ALA A 8 33.72 14.28 16.89
C ALA A 8 32.54 13.31 17.06
N LEU A 9 32.13 13.03 18.30
CA LEU A 9 31.01 12.14 18.61
C LEU A 9 29.67 12.73 18.15
N VAL A 10 29.45 14.02 18.39
CA VAL A 10 28.25 14.75 17.92
C VAL A 10 28.22 14.80 16.39
N ALA A 11 29.34 15.08 15.75
CA ALA A 11 29.44 15.10 14.28
C ALA A 11 29.15 13.71 13.69
N ALA A 12 29.70 12.65 14.28
CA ALA A 12 29.43 11.28 13.86
C ALA A 12 27.94 10.90 14.04
N ALA A 13 27.33 11.27 15.18
CA ALA A 13 25.91 11.02 15.44
C ALA A 13 25.00 11.78 14.48
N ALA A 14 25.30 13.06 14.20
CA ALA A 14 24.55 13.87 13.26
C ALA A 14 24.68 13.34 11.82
N TRP A 15 25.89 12.95 11.41
CA TRP A 15 26.14 12.34 10.11
C TRP A 15 25.41 11.00 9.96
N TYR A 16 25.48 10.15 10.98
CA TYR A 16 24.76 8.88 11.00
C TYR A 16 23.25 9.08 10.94
N GLY A 17 22.72 9.99 11.77
CA GLY A 17 21.30 10.34 11.78
C GLY A 17 20.82 10.87 10.43
N TRP A 18 21.61 11.72 9.77
CA TRP A 18 21.30 12.22 8.43
C TRP A 18 21.36 11.13 7.36
N LYS A 19 22.41 10.30 7.38
CA LYS A 19 22.62 9.24 6.38
C LYS A 19 21.56 8.15 6.46
N HIS A 20 21.13 7.79 7.66
CA HIS A 20 20.11 6.77 7.90
C HIS A 20 18.69 7.34 8.09
N TYR A 21 18.51 8.66 7.99
CA TYR A 21 17.21 9.32 8.07
C TYR A 21 16.15 8.67 7.16
N PRO A 22 16.43 8.32 5.88
CA PRO A 22 15.45 7.66 5.02
C PRO A 22 15.02 6.30 5.55
N GLU A 23 15.90 5.55 6.21
CA GLU A 23 15.58 4.22 6.76
C GLU A 23 14.66 4.33 7.98
N PHE A 24 14.85 5.35 8.81
CA PHE A 24 13.99 5.64 9.97
C PHE A 24 12.64 6.23 9.57
N VAL A 25 12.57 6.99 8.47
CA VAL A 25 11.34 7.65 8.02
C VAL A 25 10.51 6.76 7.08
N ASN A 26 11.15 5.92 6.25
CA ASN A 26 10.46 5.11 5.22
C ASN A 26 10.09 3.69 5.66
N ARG A 27 10.62 3.16 6.78
CA ARG A 27 10.13 1.90 7.37
C ARG A 27 9.00 2.17 8.35
N ARG A 28 7.79 2.36 7.84
CA ARG A 28 6.60 2.12 8.65
C ARG A 28 6.15 0.69 8.37
N PRO A 29 6.43 -0.29 9.26
CA PRO A 29 5.75 -1.58 9.20
C PRO A 29 4.25 -1.31 9.16
N GLY A 30 3.62 -1.82 8.12
CA GLY A 30 2.22 -1.61 7.78
C GLY A 30 1.81 -2.64 6.75
N HIS A 31 0.52 -2.87 6.66
CA HIS A 31 -0.02 -3.73 5.62
C HIS A 31 0.21 -3.08 4.25
N GLU A 32 0.26 -3.90 3.22
CA GLU A 32 0.24 -3.44 1.84
C GLU A 32 -1.02 -3.94 1.17
N ALA A 33 -1.69 -3.07 0.43
CA ALA A 33 -2.67 -3.49 -0.54
C ALA A 33 -2.10 -3.31 -1.94
N VAL A 34 -2.21 -4.32 -2.77
CA VAL A 34 -1.71 -4.31 -4.15
C VAL A 34 -2.89 -4.59 -5.06
N VAL A 35 -3.27 -3.60 -5.87
CA VAL A 35 -4.26 -3.80 -6.93
C VAL A 35 -3.50 -4.09 -8.22
N VAL A 36 -3.77 -5.23 -8.83
CA VAL A 36 -3.16 -5.70 -10.08
C VAL A 36 -4.24 -5.71 -11.14
N ASN A 37 -3.95 -5.09 -12.28
CA ASN A 37 -4.84 -5.11 -13.42
C ASN A 37 -4.38 -6.17 -14.43
N GLN A 38 -5.23 -7.18 -14.65
CA GLN A 38 -5.07 -8.21 -15.67
C GLN A 38 -6.38 -8.37 -16.47
N SER A 39 -7.13 -7.27 -16.58
CA SER A 39 -8.45 -7.28 -17.21
C SER A 39 -8.40 -7.19 -18.73
N GLY A 40 -7.26 -6.83 -19.32
CA GLY A 40 -7.15 -6.46 -20.73
C GLY A 40 -7.59 -5.02 -21.03
N HIS A 41 -8.05 -4.27 -20.02
CA HIS A 41 -8.53 -2.89 -20.14
C HIS A 41 -7.74 -1.98 -19.19
N THR A 42 -7.70 -0.67 -19.46
CA THR A 42 -7.20 0.29 -18.47
C THR A 42 -8.27 0.51 -17.40
N LEU A 43 -7.89 0.40 -16.13
CA LEU A 43 -8.78 0.81 -15.04
C LEU A 43 -8.63 2.30 -14.78
N GLU A 44 -9.75 2.94 -14.51
CA GLU A 44 -9.82 4.33 -14.08
C GLU A 44 -10.44 4.45 -12.69
N ARG A 45 -10.05 5.51 -11.98
CA ARG A 45 -10.62 5.89 -10.68
C ARG A 45 -10.64 4.72 -9.69
N VAL A 46 -9.56 3.94 -9.65
CA VAL A 46 -9.41 2.81 -8.73
C VAL A 46 -9.38 3.36 -7.31
N ARG A 47 -10.41 3.07 -6.52
CA ARG A 47 -10.51 3.48 -5.11
C ARG A 47 -10.47 2.25 -4.22
N LEU A 48 -9.55 2.23 -3.29
CA LEU A 48 -9.45 1.19 -2.27
C LEU A 48 -9.67 1.83 -0.90
N SER A 49 -10.64 1.32 -0.14
CA SER A 49 -10.89 1.75 1.22
C SER A 49 -10.69 0.62 2.23
N VAL A 50 -10.02 0.92 3.34
CA VAL A 50 -9.76 -0.02 4.44
C VAL A 50 -9.50 0.75 5.74
N GLY A 51 -10.13 0.31 6.84
CA GLY A 51 -9.92 0.90 8.17
C GLY A 51 -10.06 2.43 8.19
N GLY A 52 -11.07 2.97 7.50
CA GLY A 52 -11.33 4.41 7.40
C GLY A 52 -10.40 5.21 6.48
N GLN A 53 -9.41 4.59 5.85
CA GLN A 53 -8.57 5.22 4.83
C GLN A 53 -9.09 4.90 3.44
N THR A 54 -8.98 5.86 2.52
CA THR A 54 -9.27 5.67 1.09
C THR A 54 -8.05 6.08 0.27
N PHE A 55 -7.64 5.19 -0.62
CA PHE A 55 -6.57 5.38 -1.58
C PHE A 55 -7.15 5.45 -2.98
N VAL A 56 -6.59 6.31 -3.82
CA VAL A 56 -7.08 6.52 -5.19
C VAL A 56 -5.91 6.42 -6.16
N LYS A 57 -6.12 5.70 -7.27
CA LYS A 57 -5.26 5.69 -8.45
C LYS A 57 -6.13 6.01 -9.65
N GLU A 58 -5.88 7.16 -10.27
CA GLU A 58 -6.74 7.68 -11.35
C GLU A 58 -6.71 6.82 -12.60
N SER A 59 -5.58 6.22 -12.93
CA SER A 59 -5.43 5.32 -14.06
C SER A 59 -4.45 4.20 -13.72
N LEU A 60 -4.83 2.96 -14.05
CA LEU A 60 -4.01 1.77 -13.90
C LEU A 60 -4.09 0.96 -15.22
N PRO A 61 -3.09 1.10 -16.10
CA PRO A 61 -3.02 0.35 -17.36
C PRO A 61 -3.07 -1.17 -17.14
N ASP A 62 -3.42 -1.90 -18.19
CA ASP A 62 -3.37 -3.36 -18.17
C ASP A 62 -1.94 -3.87 -17.92
N GLY A 63 -1.80 -4.92 -17.12
CA GLY A 63 -0.53 -5.50 -16.70
C GLY A 63 0.18 -4.74 -15.57
N GLU A 64 -0.31 -3.55 -15.18
CA GLU A 64 0.29 -2.77 -14.10
C GLU A 64 -0.26 -3.11 -12.71
N ARG A 65 0.45 -2.64 -11.67
CA ARG A 65 0.04 -2.75 -10.27
C ARG A 65 0.15 -1.43 -9.53
N ALA A 66 -0.81 -1.17 -8.64
CA ALA A 66 -0.77 -0.07 -7.68
C ALA A 66 -0.55 -0.62 -6.27
N VAL A 67 0.39 -0.04 -5.52
CA VAL A 67 0.71 -0.45 -4.15
C VAL A 67 0.31 0.66 -3.19
N PHE A 68 -0.48 0.31 -2.19
CA PHE A 68 -0.99 1.21 -1.16
C PHE A 68 -0.55 0.72 0.23
N PRO A 69 0.42 1.39 0.87
CA PRO A 69 0.73 1.09 2.27
C PRO A 69 -0.37 1.64 3.17
N PHE A 70 -0.82 0.84 4.15
CA PHE A 70 -1.87 1.24 5.08
C PHE A 70 -1.67 0.65 6.47
N LYS A 71 -2.41 1.17 7.44
CA LYS A 71 -2.44 0.68 8.82
C LYS A 71 -3.87 0.61 9.30
N VAL A 72 -4.20 -0.39 10.10
CA VAL A 72 -5.53 -0.49 10.73
C VAL A 72 -5.35 -0.50 12.24
N ALA A 73 -6.22 0.22 12.95
CA ALA A 73 -6.23 0.23 14.41
C ALA A 73 -7.06 -0.95 14.98
N ASP A 74 -8.04 -1.39 14.20
CA ASP A 74 -9.03 -2.41 14.50
C ASP A 74 -9.19 -3.34 13.30
N ASP A 75 -9.90 -4.46 13.50
CA ASP A 75 -10.23 -5.38 12.41
C ASP A 75 -10.96 -4.62 11.30
N ALA A 76 -10.53 -4.82 10.06
CA ALA A 76 -11.06 -4.10 8.92
C ALA A 76 -11.35 -5.02 7.73
N THR A 77 -12.20 -4.51 6.84
CA THR A 77 -12.53 -5.15 5.55
C THR A 77 -12.26 -4.16 4.44
N PHE A 78 -11.90 -4.67 3.26
CA PHE A 78 -11.68 -3.82 2.09
C PHE A 78 -12.98 -3.52 1.35
N ALA A 79 -13.02 -2.32 0.76
CA ALA A 79 -13.93 -1.97 -0.31
C ALA A 79 -13.10 -1.44 -1.48
N LEU A 80 -13.18 -2.12 -2.62
CA LEU A 80 -12.49 -1.77 -3.86
C LEU A 80 -13.54 -1.33 -4.88
N SER A 81 -13.32 -0.23 -5.58
CA SER A 81 -14.13 0.18 -6.73
C SER A 81 -13.27 0.68 -7.87
N TRP A 82 -13.71 0.50 -9.11
CA TRP A 82 -13.01 0.96 -10.31
C TRP A 82 -13.97 1.16 -11.47
N GLN A 83 -13.49 1.79 -12.54
CA GLN A 83 -14.17 1.88 -13.83
C GLN A 83 -13.23 1.36 -14.91
N PHE A 84 -13.75 0.85 -16.02
CA PHE A 84 -12.92 0.60 -17.20
C PHE A 84 -12.94 1.85 -18.08
N ALA A 85 -11.79 2.23 -18.64
CA ALA A 85 -11.68 3.45 -19.46
C ALA A 85 -12.64 3.46 -20.67
N ASP A 86 -12.94 2.28 -21.22
CA ASP A 86 -13.74 2.06 -22.42
C ASP A 86 -15.15 1.51 -22.14
N MET A 87 -15.52 1.28 -20.88
CA MET A 87 -16.85 0.79 -20.51
C MET A 87 -17.52 1.69 -19.49
N MET A 88 -18.81 1.96 -19.70
CA MET A 88 -19.60 2.68 -18.71
C MET A 88 -20.00 1.77 -17.53
N GLY A 89 -19.86 2.31 -16.33
CA GLY A 89 -20.32 1.71 -15.09
C GLY A 89 -19.20 1.51 -14.07
N GLU A 90 -19.47 1.87 -12.81
CA GLU A 90 -18.58 1.55 -11.71
C GLU A 90 -18.73 0.07 -11.33
N ARG A 91 -17.60 -0.58 -11.10
CA ARG A 91 -17.49 -1.91 -10.53
C ARG A 91 -17.02 -1.80 -9.10
N SER A 92 -17.45 -2.73 -8.27
CA SER A 92 -17.04 -2.74 -6.88
C SER A 92 -16.99 -4.15 -6.34
N TRP A 93 -16.06 -4.36 -5.41
CA TRP A 93 -15.90 -5.58 -4.64
C TRP A 93 -15.71 -5.23 -3.17
N ARG A 94 -16.20 -6.08 -2.29
CA ARG A 94 -16.02 -5.96 -0.84
C ARG A 94 -15.65 -7.31 -0.27
N GLY A 95 -14.68 -7.33 0.63
CA GLY A 95 -14.20 -8.57 1.23
C GLY A 95 -12.78 -8.45 1.74
N GLY A 96 -12.21 -9.59 2.11
CA GLY A 96 -10.89 -9.67 2.72
C GLY A 96 -10.90 -9.14 4.16
N MET A 97 -10.35 -9.91 5.08
CA MET A 97 -10.19 -9.49 6.47
C MET A 97 -8.75 -9.02 6.70
N VAL A 98 -8.61 -7.88 7.35
CA VAL A 98 -7.33 -7.42 7.91
C VAL A 98 -7.47 -7.50 9.43
N PRO A 99 -6.87 -8.50 10.09
CA PRO A 99 -6.93 -8.59 11.53
C PRO A 99 -6.07 -7.49 12.16
N ARG A 100 -6.56 -6.91 13.24
CA ARG A 100 -5.76 -6.10 14.15
C ARG A 100 -4.68 -6.97 14.76
N GLY A 101 -3.44 -6.48 14.78
CA GLY A 101 -2.37 -7.15 15.50
C GLY A 101 -0.98 -6.81 14.99
N PRO A 102 0.05 -7.52 15.47
CA PRO A 102 1.44 -7.32 15.06
C PRO A 102 1.75 -7.93 13.68
N MET A 103 0.82 -8.68 13.08
CA MET A 103 1.02 -9.32 11.79
C MET A 103 0.98 -8.28 10.66
N LEU A 104 1.98 -8.33 9.78
CA LEU A 104 2.02 -7.52 8.58
C LEU A 104 1.68 -8.42 7.39
N GLN A 105 0.71 -8.00 6.60
CA GLN A 105 0.26 -8.76 5.44
C GLN A 105 0.24 -7.88 4.20
N ARG A 106 0.52 -8.51 3.07
CA ARG A 106 0.23 -7.96 1.76
C ARG A 106 -1.06 -8.59 1.26
N HIS A 107 -1.99 -7.73 0.85
CA HIS A 107 -3.30 -8.07 0.33
C HIS A 107 -3.30 -7.77 -1.16
N ILE A 108 -3.45 -8.80 -2.00
CA ILE A 108 -3.36 -8.69 -3.44
C ILE A 108 -4.76 -8.85 -4.03
N PHE A 109 -5.17 -7.87 -4.83
CA PHE A 109 -6.43 -7.84 -5.57
C PHE A 109 -6.10 -7.88 -7.04
N THR A 110 -6.29 -9.02 -7.68
CA THR A 110 -6.15 -9.14 -9.14
C THR A 110 -7.51 -9.01 -9.78
N ILE A 111 -7.69 -7.99 -10.61
CA ILE A 111 -8.88 -7.83 -11.45
C ILE A 111 -8.59 -8.52 -12.78
N ASP A 112 -9.32 -9.58 -13.08
CA ASP A 112 -9.12 -10.41 -14.28
C ASP A 112 -10.01 -9.99 -15.46
N THR A 113 -9.93 -10.76 -16.55
CA THR A 113 -10.67 -10.51 -17.80
C THR A 113 -12.18 -10.67 -17.65
N GLU A 114 -12.66 -11.39 -16.62
CA GLU A 114 -14.08 -11.56 -16.33
C GLU A 114 -14.63 -10.44 -15.42
N SER A 115 -13.79 -9.44 -15.11
CA SER A 115 -14.07 -8.38 -14.12
C SER A 115 -14.25 -8.93 -12.70
N GLU A 116 -13.76 -10.14 -12.42
CA GLU A 116 -13.76 -10.71 -11.08
C GLU A 116 -12.54 -10.23 -10.30
N VAL A 117 -12.65 -10.27 -8.96
CA VAL A 117 -11.53 -9.94 -8.07
C VAL A 117 -11.03 -11.22 -7.42
N ILE A 118 -9.83 -11.64 -7.81
CA ILE A 118 -9.09 -12.70 -7.13
C ILE A 118 -8.35 -12.07 -5.96
N TYR A 119 -8.75 -12.43 -4.74
CA TYR A 119 -8.16 -11.92 -3.51
C TYR A 119 -7.18 -12.91 -2.87
N GLN A 120 -5.96 -12.47 -2.60
CA GLN A 120 -4.91 -13.26 -1.97
C GLN A 120 -4.22 -12.49 -0.84
N THR A 121 -3.65 -13.22 0.12
CA THR A 121 -2.89 -12.64 1.23
C THR A 121 -1.52 -13.31 1.36
N GLU A 122 -0.47 -12.51 1.47
CA GLU A 122 0.89 -12.96 1.74
C GLU A 122 1.36 -12.41 3.09
N ASN A 123 2.00 -13.25 3.91
CA ASN A 123 2.66 -12.77 5.13
C ASN A 123 3.98 -12.10 4.77
N LYS A 124 4.30 -11.00 5.46
CA LYS A 124 5.58 -10.28 5.33
C LYS A 124 6.58 -10.62 6.42
#